data_AF-G0NNW4-F1
#
_entry.id   AF-G0NNW4-F1
#
_cell.length_a   1.000
_cell.length_b   1.000
_cell.length_c   1.000
_cell.angle_alpha   90.00
_cell.angle_beta   90.00
_cell.angle_gamma   90.00
#
_symmetry.space_group_name_H-M   'P 1'
#
loop_
_entity.id
_entity.type
_entity.pdbx_description
1 polymer ?
#
loop_
_entity_poly.entity_id
_entity_poly.type
_entity_poly.pdbx_seq_one_letter_code
_entity_poly.pdbx_strand_id
1 'polypeptide(L)'
;MKFHRFPHLVQRELCNLLHPFDLVLLSFCSDRTRRAVKKANKNRKNEIWVSGNRWGMTVFCRSKDRFDYICYVHRDWLLVPKSVICIEIDGVDVGISWKIKAKFFCSINVHTEHHIILMHKYICELFNCPEELYLITNQVEYDFPSMRRSYLQNSDFRMNELGEFYRRHPEQEFSEVRCFTAFSYSVFNCENVFTVRNLILRGTIPDVRQCFRMFKGEHAYFEGTCMWSTDIIHVSEEWMKRTNDGLESVIFKPEKNYDVEELKREIRVISCGNKRKETIYSYKSM
;
A
#
# COMPACT_ATOMS: atom_id res chain seq x y z
N MET A 1 -35.38 -9.48 4.27
CA MET A 1 -34.96 -10.86 3.93
C MET A 1 -34.67 -11.63 5.24
N LYS A 2 -35.08 -12.90 5.38
CA LYS A 2 -34.84 -13.67 6.61
C LYS A 2 -33.50 -14.42 6.56
N PHE A 3 -32.39 -13.70 6.33
CA PHE A 3 -31.03 -14.26 6.17
C PHE A 3 -30.67 -15.28 7.28
N HIS A 4 -31.03 -14.95 8.51
CA HIS A 4 -30.77 -15.78 9.69
C HIS A 4 -31.52 -17.12 9.72
N ARG A 5 -32.52 -17.34 8.87
CA ARG A 5 -33.25 -18.61 8.80
C ARG A 5 -32.54 -19.66 7.94
N PHE A 6 -31.58 -19.25 7.12
CA PHE A 6 -30.81 -20.19 6.34
C PHE A 6 -29.84 -20.99 7.23
N PRO A 7 -29.54 -22.25 6.89
CA PRO A 7 -28.46 -22.99 7.54
C PRO A 7 -27.13 -22.23 7.44
N HIS A 8 -26.25 -22.44 8.43
CA HIS A 8 -24.97 -21.73 8.52
C HIS A 8 -24.12 -21.84 7.24
N LEU A 9 -24.10 -23.01 6.59
CA LEU A 9 -23.37 -23.21 5.34
C LEU A 9 -23.92 -22.32 4.22
N VAL A 10 -25.24 -22.24 4.08
CA VAL A 10 -25.89 -21.38 3.09
C VAL A 10 -25.61 -19.90 3.38
N GLN A 11 -25.66 -19.47 4.64
CA GLN A 11 -25.29 -18.10 5.02
C GLN A 11 -23.84 -17.78 4.62
N ARG A 12 -22.91 -18.71 4.87
CA ARG A 12 -21.50 -18.53 4.50
C ARG A 12 -21.32 -18.43 3.00
N GLU A 13 -21.95 -19.32 2.22
CA GLU A 13 -21.83 -19.28 0.76
C GLU A 13 -22.46 -18.02 0.16
N LEU A 14 -23.59 -17.55 0.70
CA LEU A 14 -24.15 -16.25 0.31
C LEU A 14 -23.18 -15.11 0.61
N CYS A 15 -22.59 -15.05 1.79
CA CYS A 15 -21.55 -14.06 2.12
C CYS A 15 -20.34 -14.16 1.19
N ASN A 16 -20.00 -15.36 0.73
CA ASN A 16 -18.89 -15.57 -0.20
C ASN A 16 -19.14 -14.95 -1.58
N LEU A 17 -20.41 -14.90 -2.01
CA LEU A 17 -20.84 -14.36 -3.30
C LEU A 17 -21.08 -12.86 -3.29
N LEU A 18 -21.31 -12.27 -2.11
CA LEU A 18 -21.57 -10.84 -1.95
C LEU A 18 -20.30 -10.01 -2.15
N HIS A 19 -20.48 -8.83 -2.75
CA HIS A 19 -19.43 -7.82 -2.84
C HIS A 19 -19.03 -7.35 -1.44
N PRO A 20 -17.77 -6.96 -1.18
CA PRO A 20 -17.33 -6.47 0.13
C PRO A 20 -18.24 -5.37 0.69
N PHE A 21 -18.73 -4.47 -0.17
CA PHE A 21 -19.68 -3.45 0.26
C PHE A 21 -21.03 -4.00 0.75
N ASP A 22 -21.58 -5.00 0.06
CA ASP A 22 -22.85 -5.61 0.44
C ASP A 22 -22.73 -6.31 1.80
N LEU A 23 -21.55 -6.82 2.13
CA LEU A 23 -21.25 -7.40 3.44
C LEU A 23 -21.26 -6.35 4.55
N VAL A 24 -20.76 -5.13 4.27
CA VAL A 24 -20.85 -3.99 5.19
C VAL A 24 -22.31 -3.58 5.40
N LEU A 25 -23.11 -3.49 4.33
CA LEU A 25 -24.55 -3.20 4.46
C LEU A 25 -25.30 -4.30 5.24
N LEU A 26 -24.97 -5.56 4.98
CA LEU A 26 -25.58 -6.69 5.66
C LEU A 26 -25.21 -6.71 7.15
N SER A 27 -24.00 -6.29 7.52
CA SER A 27 -23.58 -6.21 8.92
C SER A 27 -24.34 -5.14 9.71
N PHE A 28 -24.83 -4.09 9.06
CA PHE A 28 -25.67 -3.07 9.70
C PHE A 28 -27.11 -3.51 9.99
N CYS A 29 -27.57 -4.63 9.42
CA CYS A 29 -28.96 -5.05 9.58
C CYS A 29 -29.27 -5.58 11.00
N SER A 30 -28.31 -6.18 11.70
CA SER A 30 -28.45 -6.72 13.06
C SER A 30 -27.12 -7.27 13.60
N ASP A 31 -27.02 -7.46 14.91
CA ASP A 31 -25.89 -8.18 15.51
C ASP A 31 -25.69 -9.60 14.95
N ARG A 32 -26.79 -10.28 14.62
CA ARG A 32 -26.73 -11.64 14.11
C ARG A 32 -26.12 -11.68 12.71
N THR A 33 -26.49 -10.73 11.84
CA THR A 33 -25.90 -10.61 10.51
C THR A 33 -24.44 -10.14 10.59
N ARG A 34 -24.12 -9.18 11.47
CA ARG A 34 -22.74 -8.76 11.78
C ARG A 34 -21.85 -9.95 12.15
N ARG A 35 -22.28 -10.79 13.10
CA ARG A 35 -21.54 -12.00 13.49
C ARG A 35 -21.41 -13.01 12.36
N ALA A 36 -22.44 -13.19 11.53
CA ALA A 36 -22.40 -14.10 10.40
C ALA A 36 -21.39 -13.64 9.33
N VAL A 37 -21.38 -12.35 9.00
CA VAL A 37 -20.40 -11.76 8.06
C VAL A 37 -18.97 -11.90 8.61
N LYS A 38 -18.73 -11.51 9.86
CA LYS A 38 -17.41 -11.64 10.51
C LYS A 38 -16.90 -13.08 10.45
N LYS A 39 -17.76 -14.05 10.72
CA LYS A 39 -17.43 -15.48 10.65
C LYS A 39 -17.14 -15.95 9.22
N ALA A 40 -17.89 -15.48 8.23
CA ALA A 40 -17.63 -15.81 6.82
C ALA A 40 -16.29 -15.26 6.34
N ASN A 41 -15.90 -14.07 6.81
CA ASN A 41 -14.62 -13.45 6.46
C ASN A 41 -13.40 -14.04 7.20
N LYS A 42 -13.58 -14.90 8.20
CA LYS A 42 -12.47 -15.41 9.04
C LYS A 42 -11.32 -16.05 8.26
N ASN A 43 -11.63 -16.67 7.12
CA ASN A 43 -10.65 -17.37 6.29
C ASN A 43 -10.21 -16.55 5.07
N ARG A 44 -10.72 -15.33 4.89
CA ARG A 44 -10.32 -14.46 3.79
C ARG A 44 -9.01 -13.77 4.18
N LYS A 45 -7.97 -13.95 3.37
CA LYS A 45 -6.69 -13.25 3.51
C LYS A 45 -6.75 -11.90 2.79
N ASN A 46 -7.67 -11.06 3.24
CA ASN A 46 -7.84 -9.73 2.67
C ASN A 46 -7.01 -8.73 3.47
N GLU A 47 -6.60 -7.65 2.81
CA GLU A 47 -6.07 -6.46 3.48
C GLU A 47 -7.03 -5.30 3.24
N ILE A 48 -7.23 -4.45 4.25
CA ILE A 48 -8.00 -3.21 4.09
C ILE A 48 -7.02 -2.09 3.78
N TRP A 49 -7.26 -1.42 2.66
CA TRP A 49 -6.47 -0.29 2.20
C TRP A 49 -7.35 0.95 2.10
N VAL A 50 -6.76 2.11 2.29
CA VAL A 50 -7.50 3.39 2.31
C VAL A 50 -6.87 4.41 1.38
N SER A 51 -7.67 5.24 0.73
CA SER A 51 -7.22 6.47 0.06
C SER A 51 -8.05 7.66 0.54
N GLY A 52 -7.58 8.88 0.32
CA GLY A 52 -8.34 10.09 0.60
C GLY A 52 -7.67 10.99 1.62
N ASN A 53 -8.46 11.88 2.22
CA ASN A 53 -7.99 13.01 3.01
C ASN A 53 -8.81 13.21 4.27
N ARG A 54 -8.54 14.29 5.02
CA ARG A 54 -9.26 14.63 6.26
C ARG A 54 -10.78 14.78 6.10
N TRP A 55 -11.28 14.96 4.88
CA TRP A 55 -12.70 15.11 4.56
C TRP A 55 -13.35 13.80 4.13
N GLY A 56 -12.58 12.78 3.77
CA GLY A 56 -13.13 11.50 3.37
C GLY A 56 -12.09 10.47 2.99
N MET A 57 -12.46 9.22 3.21
CA MET A 57 -11.66 8.04 3.05
C MET A 57 -12.37 7.05 2.15
N THR A 58 -11.77 6.72 1.02
CA THR A 58 -12.15 5.57 0.22
C THR A 58 -11.52 4.32 0.81
N VAL A 59 -12.32 3.28 1.02
CA VAL A 59 -11.86 2.01 1.58
C VAL A 59 -11.87 0.97 0.48
N PHE A 60 -10.79 0.20 0.39
CA PHE A 60 -10.56 -0.87 -0.57
C PHE A 60 -10.24 -2.17 0.16
N CYS A 61 -10.64 -3.27 -0.44
CA CYS A 61 -10.20 -4.61 -0.07
C CYS A 61 -9.15 -5.06 -1.09
N ARG A 62 -7.92 -5.34 -0.65
CA ARG A 62 -6.91 -5.95 -1.51
C ARG A 62 -7.04 -7.48 -1.44
N SER A 63 -7.21 -8.10 -2.60
CA SER A 63 -7.15 -9.55 -2.79
C SER A 63 -6.13 -9.87 -3.87
N LYS A 64 -5.01 -10.48 -3.47
CA LYS A 64 -3.83 -10.66 -4.32
C LYS A 64 -3.35 -9.31 -4.88
N ASP A 65 -3.47 -9.11 -6.19
CA ASP A 65 -3.02 -7.91 -6.91
C ASP A 65 -4.16 -6.98 -7.35
N ARG A 66 -5.37 -7.18 -6.81
CA ARG A 66 -6.54 -6.35 -7.14
C ARG A 66 -7.07 -5.63 -5.91
N PHE A 67 -7.41 -4.36 -6.10
CA PHE A 67 -8.10 -3.53 -5.12
C PHE A 67 -9.58 -3.45 -5.50
N ASP A 68 -10.42 -4.07 -4.69
CA ASP A 68 -11.87 -4.01 -4.83
C ASP A 68 -12.38 -2.86 -3.95
N TYR A 69 -13.07 -1.89 -4.56
CA TYR A 69 -13.68 -0.77 -3.84
C TYR A 69 -14.70 -1.31 -2.82
N ILE A 70 -14.66 -0.84 -1.58
CA ILE A 70 -15.69 -1.13 -0.58
C ILE A 70 -16.66 0.04 -0.53
N CYS A 71 -16.21 1.19 -0.04
CA CYS A 71 -17.08 2.34 0.17
C CYS A 71 -16.26 3.63 0.23
N TYR A 72 -16.95 4.76 0.12
CA TYR A 72 -16.40 6.07 0.41
C TYR A 72 -17.03 6.61 1.70
N VAL A 73 -16.22 6.75 2.74
CA VAL A 73 -16.61 7.36 4.02
C VAL A 73 -16.27 8.84 3.94
N HIS A 74 -17.19 9.76 4.19
CA HIS A 74 -16.88 11.18 4.14
C HIS A 74 -17.59 11.99 5.21
N ARG A 75 -16.94 13.10 5.55
CA ARG A 75 -17.45 14.14 6.40
C ARG A 75 -18.29 15.11 5.57
N ASP A 76 -19.35 15.60 6.19
CA ASP A 76 -20.27 16.64 5.72
C ASP A 76 -21.38 16.21 4.74
N TRP A 77 -22.60 16.63 5.10
CA TRP A 77 -23.87 16.40 4.42
C TRP A 77 -24.18 17.42 3.31
N LEU A 78 -23.16 18.15 2.82
CA LEU A 78 -23.37 19.40 2.07
C LEU A 78 -24.10 19.23 0.73
N LEU A 79 -24.28 18.00 0.25
CA LEU A 79 -25.12 17.69 -0.89
C LEU A 79 -26.01 16.51 -0.53
N VAL A 80 -27.10 16.77 0.20
CA VAL A 80 -28.06 15.74 0.63
C VAL A 80 -28.48 14.93 -0.59
N PRO A 81 -28.04 13.67 -0.71
CA PRO A 81 -28.56 12.78 -1.74
C PRO A 81 -30.05 12.57 -1.46
N LYS A 82 -30.86 12.45 -2.51
CA LYS A 82 -32.34 12.38 -2.40
C LYS A 82 -32.85 11.25 -1.49
N SER A 83 -32.02 10.28 -1.15
CA SER A 83 -32.33 9.16 -0.26
C SER A 83 -31.12 8.85 0.64
N VAL A 84 -31.30 9.02 1.94
CA VAL A 84 -30.33 8.60 2.97
C VAL A 84 -31.03 7.66 3.94
N ILE A 85 -30.37 6.56 4.28
CA ILE A 85 -30.77 5.68 5.38
C ILE A 85 -29.85 5.98 6.56
N CYS A 86 -30.40 6.45 7.67
CA CYS A 86 -29.64 6.61 8.91
C CYS A 86 -29.65 5.29 9.68
N ILE A 87 -28.48 4.89 10.19
CA ILE A 87 -28.30 3.75 11.07
C ILE A 87 -27.42 4.15 12.25
N GLU A 88 -27.52 3.44 13.36
CA GLU A 88 -26.62 3.61 14.51
C GLU A 88 -25.50 2.55 14.45
N ILE A 89 -24.25 2.97 14.59
CA ILE A 89 -23.07 2.10 14.69
C ILE A 89 -22.35 2.44 15.99
N ASP A 90 -22.39 1.51 16.95
CA ASP A 90 -21.73 1.64 18.27
C ASP A 90 -22.03 2.99 18.97
N GLY A 91 -23.30 3.42 18.93
CA GLY A 91 -23.76 4.69 19.53
C GLY A 91 -23.60 5.92 18.63
N VAL A 92 -23.18 5.76 17.37
CA VAL A 92 -22.97 6.86 16.42
C VAL A 92 -23.96 6.77 15.26
N ASP A 93 -24.69 7.85 15.00
CA ASP A 93 -25.52 7.97 13.80
C ASP A 93 -24.66 8.07 12.54
N VAL A 94 -24.94 7.21 11.58
CA VAL A 94 -24.24 7.10 10.31
C VAL A 94 -25.26 7.11 9.17
N GLY A 95 -25.06 8.02 8.21
CA GLY A 95 -25.92 8.15 7.04
C GLY A 95 -25.40 7.34 5.87
N ILE A 96 -26.18 6.41 5.34
CA ILE A 96 -25.84 5.67 4.12
C ILE A 96 -26.58 6.32 2.96
N SER A 97 -25.84 6.70 1.91
CA SER A 97 -26.43 7.31 0.73
C SER A 97 -25.94 6.72 -0.58
N TRP A 98 -26.79 6.81 -1.59
CA TRP A 98 -26.48 6.33 -2.94
C TRP A 98 -26.33 7.48 -3.94
N LYS A 99 -25.24 7.51 -4.72
CA LYS A 99 -25.11 8.44 -5.85
C LYS A 99 -25.69 7.82 -7.12
N ILE A 100 -26.90 8.24 -7.50
CA ILE A 100 -27.64 7.74 -8.68
C ILE A 100 -26.81 7.84 -9.99
N LYS A 101 -25.96 8.86 -10.13
CA LYS A 101 -25.20 9.11 -11.36
C LYS A 101 -23.89 8.34 -11.49
N ALA A 102 -23.39 7.72 -10.42
CA ALA A 102 -22.18 6.92 -10.46
C ALA A 102 -22.55 5.52 -10.02
N LYS A 103 -22.68 4.59 -11.00
CA LYS A 103 -23.25 3.24 -10.86
C LYS A 103 -22.70 2.38 -9.70
N PHE A 104 -21.65 2.82 -9.00
CA PHE A 104 -20.93 2.06 -7.97
C PHE A 104 -20.55 2.88 -6.73
N PHE A 105 -21.07 4.10 -6.54
CA PHE A 105 -20.71 4.92 -5.38
C PHE A 105 -21.83 4.95 -4.35
N CYS A 106 -21.76 4.03 -3.40
CA CYS A 106 -22.40 4.21 -2.11
C CYS A 106 -21.42 4.90 -1.16
N SER A 107 -21.91 5.91 -0.45
CA SER A 107 -21.12 6.65 0.51
C SER A 107 -21.70 6.53 1.90
N ILE A 108 -20.80 6.40 2.86
CA ILE A 108 -21.08 6.44 4.28
C ILE A 108 -20.78 7.88 4.72
N ASN A 109 -21.78 8.56 5.23
CA ASN A 109 -21.73 9.94 5.70
C ASN A 109 -21.54 9.88 7.21
N VAL A 110 -20.51 10.55 7.71
CA VAL A 110 -20.21 10.61 9.14
C VAL A 110 -20.05 12.05 9.60
N HIS A 111 -20.29 12.30 10.89
CA HIS A 111 -20.30 13.66 11.44
C HIS A 111 -18.91 14.25 11.71
N THR A 112 -17.90 13.40 11.98
CA THR A 112 -16.59 13.85 12.46
C THR A 112 -15.48 13.01 11.84
N GLU A 113 -14.25 13.52 11.87
CA GLU A 113 -13.05 12.77 11.48
C GLU A 113 -12.85 11.52 12.36
N HIS A 114 -13.14 11.63 13.65
CA HIS A 114 -13.11 10.49 14.57
C HIS A 114 -14.01 9.35 14.09
N HIS A 115 -15.20 9.66 13.55
CA HIS A 115 -16.10 8.65 12.99
C HIS A 115 -15.57 8.01 11.71
N ILE A 116 -14.74 8.69 10.92
CA ILE A 116 -14.06 8.06 9.77
C ILE A 116 -13.12 6.95 10.27
N ILE A 117 -12.34 7.24 11.32
CA ILE A 117 -11.43 6.28 11.94
C ILE A 117 -12.20 5.11 12.57
N LEU A 118 -13.32 5.37 13.25
CA LEU A 118 -14.17 4.29 13.79
C LEU A 118 -14.75 3.41 12.68
N MET A 119 -15.17 3.99 11.56
CA MET A 119 -15.63 3.21 10.41
C MET A 119 -14.51 2.35 9.80
N HIS A 120 -13.28 2.86 9.74
CA HIS A 120 -12.13 2.04 9.34
C HIS A 120 -11.97 0.83 10.26
N LYS A 121 -11.94 1.05 11.57
CA LYS A 121 -11.82 -0.03 12.57
C LYS A 121 -12.94 -1.05 12.47
N TYR A 122 -14.19 -0.58 12.33
CA TYR A 122 -15.35 -1.43 12.13
C TYR A 122 -15.18 -2.33 10.89
N ILE A 123 -14.72 -1.77 9.77
CA ILE A 123 -14.48 -2.52 8.54
C ILE A 123 -13.34 -3.53 8.76
N CYS A 124 -12.22 -3.13 9.35
CA CYS A 124 -11.13 -4.06 9.68
C CYS A 124 -11.61 -5.23 10.54
N GLU A 125 -12.39 -4.97 11.58
CA GLU A 125 -12.97 -6.01 12.44
C GLU A 125 -13.90 -6.94 11.66
N LEU A 126 -14.74 -6.38 10.78
CA LEU A 126 -15.69 -7.14 9.97
C LEU A 126 -14.99 -8.10 8.99
N PHE A 127 -13.83 -7.70 8.47
CA PHE A 127 -13.03 -8.49 7.55
C PHE A 127 -11.91 -9.30 8.21
N ASN A 128 -11.78 -9.23 9.55
CA ASN A 128 -10.68 -9.83 10.33
C ASN A 128 -9.29 -9.38 9.85
N CYS A 129 -9.16 -8.11 9.53
CA CYS A 129 -7.91 -7.47 9.13
C CYS A 129 -7.31 -6.69 10.31
N PRO A 130 -5.98 -6.46 10.32
CA PRO A 130 -5.35 -5.54 11.26
C PRO A 130 -5.99 -4.14 11.19
N GLU A 131 -6.02 -3.43 12.32
CA GLU A 131 -6.43 -2.01 12.36
C GLU A 131 -5.35 -1.06 11.82
N GLU A 132 -4.19 -1.60 11.46
CA GLU A 132 -3.10 -0.84 10.83
C GLU A 132 -3.58 -0.19 9.54
N LEU A 133 -3.17 1.06 9.33
CA LEU A 133 -3.54 1.80 8.14
C LEU A 133 -2.58 1.50 6.99
N TYR A 134 -3.14 0.90 5.93
CA TYR A 134 -2.46 0.69 4.66
C TYR A 134 -2.97 1.70 3.64
N LEU A 135 -2.10 2.62 3.21
CA LEU A 135 -2.48 3.74 2.36
C LEU A 135 -2.29 3.38 0.89
N ILE A 136 -3.32 3.59 0.07
CA ILE A 136 -3.22 3.68 -1.39
C ILE A 136 -3.45 5.13 -1.78
N THR A 137 -2.49 5.77 -2.42
CA THR A 137 -2.64 7.20 -2.75
C THR A 137 -1.90 7.62 -4.02
N ASN A 138 -2.48 8.59 -4.72
CA ASN A 138 -1.84 9.36 -5.78
C ASN A 138 -1.46 10.79 -5.32
N GLN A 139 -1.62 11.09 -4.03
CA GLN A 139 -1.30 12.36 -3.40
C GLN A 139 -0.50 12.11 -2.12
N VAL A 140 0.60 12.82 -1.96
CA VAL A 140 1.47 12.65 -0.79
C VAL A 140 1.07 13.55 0.37
N GLU A 141 0.27 14.60 0.19
CA GLU A 141 0.02 15.58 1.27
C GLU A 141 -0.84 15.05 2.43
N TYR A 142 -1.22 13.77 2.41
CA TYR A 142 -2.08 13.19 3.43
C TYR A 142 -1.35 12.86 4.72
N ASP A 143 -2.02 13.17 5.83
CA ASP A 143 -1.58 12.90 7.18
C ASP A 143 -2.53 11.87 7.78
N PHE A 144 -2.13 10.60 7.73
CA PHE A 144 -2.82 9.52 8.42
C PHE A 144 -2.01 9.16 9.68
N PRO A 145 -2.63 9.10 10.86
CA PRO A 145 -1.91 8.72 12.07
C PRO A 145 -1.45 7.26 11.97
N SER A 146 -0.16 7.00 12.18
CA SER A 146 0.41 5.64 12.30
C SER A 146 0.25 4.74 11.06
N MET A 147 0.61 5.26 9.88
CA MET A 147 0.67 4.47 8.65
C MET A 147 1.82 3.45 8.68
N ARG A 148 1.52 2.16 8.48
CA ARG A 148 2.53 1.09 8.44
C ARG A 148 2.99 0.77 7.02
N ARG A 149 2.07 0.86 6.05
CA ARG A 149 2.32 0.51 4.65
C ARG A 149 1.73 1.55 3.70
N SER A 150 2.40 1.79 2.58
CA SER A 150 1.85 2.59 1.49
C SER A 150 2.00 1.93 0.13
N TYR A 151 1.08 2.28 -0.75
CA TYR A 151 1.05 1.97 -2.16
C TYR A 151 0.83 3.29 -2.92
N LEU A 152 1.92 3.88 -3.40
CA LEU A 152 1.90 5.16 -4.10
C LEU A 152 1.65 4.91 -5.59
N GLN A 153 0.43 5.20 -6.03
CA GLN A 153 -0.06 4.94 -7.38
C GLN A 153 -0.12 6.25 -8.18
N ASN A 154 1.02 6.77 -8.63
CA ASN A 154 1.08 7.77 -9.70
C ASN A 154 2.53 8.09 -10.09
N SER A 155 2.73 8.55 -11.33
CA SER A 155 4.03 8.89 -11.89
C SER A 155 4.56 10.26 -11.49
N ASP A 156 3.72 11.20 -11.06
CA ASP A 156 4.12 12.62 -11.12
C ASP A 156 4.55 13.21 -9.77
N PHE A 157 4.88 12.37 -8.79
CA PHE A 157 5.39 12.86 -7.51
C PHE A 157 6.75 13.53 -7.71
N ARG A 158 6.89 14.74 -7.17
CA ARG A 158 8.20 15.38 -7.09
C ARG A 158 9.04 14.69 -6.01
N MET A 159 10.36 14.69 -6.17
CA MET A 159 11.23 14.00 -5.21
C MET A 159 11.20 14.64 -3.81
N ASN A 160 11.05 15.96 -3.73
CA ASN A 160 10.85 16.64 -2.46
C ASN A 160 9.54 16.24 -1.78
N GLU A 161 8.45 16.10 -2.54
CA GLU A 161 7.14 15.62 -2.07
C GLU A 161 7.22 14.20 -1.48
N LEU A 162 7.95 13.29 -2.14
CA LEU A 162 8.22 11.96 -1.62
C LEU A 162 9.09 12.00 -0.35
N GLY A 163 10.14 12.82 -0.32
CA GLY A 163 10.99 12.99 0.86
C GLY A 163 10.20 13.51 2.08
N GLU A 164 9.31 14.50 1.87
CA GLU A 164 8.42 15.00 2.92
C GLU A 164 7.38 13.97 3.37
N PHE A 165 6.91 13.11 2.45
CA PHE A 165 6.01 12.01 2.78
C PHE A 165 6.64 11.04 3.76
N TYR A 166 7.82 10.50 3.45
CA TYR A 166 8.50 9.54 4.34
C TYR A 166 8.94 10.17 5.66
N ARG A 167 9.30 11.47 5.67
CA ARG A 167 9.65 12.16 6.91
C ARG A 167 8.47 12.31 7.87
N ARG A 168 7.25 12.49 7.34
CA ARG A 168 6.03 12.54 8.16
C ARG A 168 5.61 11.18 8.70
N HIS A 169 6.06 10.10 8.07
CA HIS A 169 5.68 8.72 8.42
C HIS A 169 6.91 7.85 8.75
N PRO A 170 7.71 8.20 9.77
CA PRO A 170 8.98 7.52 10.05
C PRO A 170 8.80 6.07 10.51
N GLU A 171 7.64 5.72 11.06
CA GLU A 171 7.29 4.36 11.52
C GLU A 171 6.82 3.43 10.38
N GLN A 172 6.83 3.93 9.15
CA GLN A 172 6.43 3.17 7.97
C GLN A 172 7.42 2.02 7.72
N GLU A 173 6.89 0.79 7.68
CA GLU A 173 7.68 -0.42 7.51
C GLU A 173 7.85 -0.81 6.04
N PHE A 174 6.88 -0.45 5.19
CA PHE A 174 6.88 -0.87 3.79
C PHE A 174 6.27 0.19 2.89
N SER A 175 6.87 0.42 1.73
CA SER A 175 6.31 1.24 0.66
C SER A 175 6.45 0.54 -0.67
N GLU A 176 5.36 0.50 -1.43
CA GLU A 176 5.40 0.17 -2.84
C GLU A 176 5.06 1.42 -3.65
N VAL A 177 5.96 1.80 -4.54
CA VAL A 177 5.85 3.01 -5.34
C VAL A 177 5.81 2.61 -6.80
N ARG A 178 4.76 3.01 -7.51
CA ARG A 178 4.63 2.80 -8.94
C ARG A 178 4.79 4.13 -9.66
N CYS A 179 5.99 4.38 -10.16
CA CYS A 179 6.37 5.64 -10.79
C CYS A 179 6.67 5.44 -12.28
N PHE A 180 6.10 6.29 -13.14
CA PHE A 180 6.40 6.31 -14.58
C PHE A 180 7.10 7.59 -15.04
N THR A 181 7.43 8.52 -14.14
CA THR A 181 8.14 9.71 -14.60
C THR A 181 9.54 9.32 -15.03
N ALA A 182 9.89 9.71 -16.26
CA ALA A 182 11.27 9.94 -16.62
C ALA A 182 11.81 10.94 -15.59
N PHE A 183 12.56 10.44 -14.62
CA PHE A 183 13.28 11.24 -13.65
C PHE A 183 14.05 12.28 -14.45
N SER A 184 13.57 13.53 -14.42
CA SER A 184 14.18 14.60 -15.19
C SER A 184 15.63 14.78 -14.74
N TYR A 185 16.46 15.43 -15.56
CA TYR A 185 17.86 15.71 -15.23
C TYR A 185 18.08 16.39 -13.86
N SER A 186 17.04 16.90 -13.17
CA SER A 186 17.16 17.44 -11.80
C SER A 186 17.30 16.38 -10.70
N VAL A 187 17.22 15.07 -10.99
CA VAL A 187 17.23 14.01 -9.95
C VAL A 187 18.67 13.64 -9.52
N PHE A 188 19.71 14.07 -10.23
CA PHE A 188 21.11 13.66 -9.95
C PHE A 188 21.61 13.98 -8.53
N ASN A 189 20.93 14.86 -7.79
CA ASN A 189 21.31 15.27 -6.43
C ASN A 189 20.32 14.84 -5.34
N CYS A 190 19.41 13.90 -5.62
CA CYS A 190 18.47 13.40 -4.63
C CYS A 190 19.09 12.24 -3.82
N GLU A 191 19.31 12.47 -2.53
CA GLU A 191 19.78 11.44 -1.59
C GLU A 191 18.72 11.13 -0.53
N ASN A 192 18.61 9.86 -0.14
CA ASN A 192 17.74 9.39 0.95
C ASN A 192 16.26 9.83 0.83
N VAL A 193 15.74 9.99 -0.40
CA VAL A 193 14.33 10.32 -0.66
C VAL A 193 13.41 9.25 -0.08
N PHE A 194 13.70 7.98 -0.38
CA PHE A 194 12.95 6.84 0.13
C PHE A 194 13.55 6.40 1.47
N THR A 195 13.15 7.07 2.54
CA THR A 195 13.51 6.67 3.91
C THR A 195 12.41 5.78 4.48
N VAL A 196 12.50 4.48 4.20
CA VAL A 196 11.51 3.47 4.59
C VAL A 196 12.20 2.13 4.76
N ARG A 197 11.78 1.32 5.73
CA ARG A 197 12.43 0.04 6.03
C ARG A 197 12.46 -0.90 4.83
N ASN A 198 11.34 -1.07 4.14
CA ASN A 198 11.21 -1.92 2.96
C ASN A 198 10.63 -1.14 1.78
N LEU A 199 11.28 -1.19 0.61
CA LEU A 199 10.83 -0.50 -0.59
C LEU A 199 10.66 -1.46 -1.77
N ILE A 200 9.54 -1.33 -2.48
CA ILE A 200 9.37 -1.80 -3.85
C ILE A 200 9.16 -0.58 -4.73
N LEU A 201 10.07 -0.33 -5.67
CA LEU A 201 9.90 0.68 -6.70
C LEU A 201 9.67 -0.02 -8.05
N ARG A 202 8.55 0.29 -8.71
CA ARG A 202 8.19 -0.26 -10.02
C ARG A 202 8.02 0.84 -11.05
N GLY A 203 8.48 0.57 -12.27
CA GLY A 203 8.24 1.39 -13.45
C GLY A 203 9.54 1.74 -14.17
N THR A 204 9.55 2.79 -14.98
CA THR A 204 10.78 3.23 -15.63
C THR A 204 11.59 4.02 -14.61
N ILE A 205 12.62 3.37 -14.07
CA ILE A 205 13.43 3.92 -12.99
C ILE A 205 14.79 4.35 -13.59
N PRO A 206 15.45 5.38 -13.03
CA PRO A 206 16.77 5.82 -13.43
C PRO A 206 17.82 4.72 -13.30
N ASP A 207 19.05 5.06 -13.65
CA ASP A 207 20.19 4.20 -13.45
C ASP A 207 20.28 3.68 -11.99
N VAL A 208 20.84 2.49 -11.83
CA VAL A 208 20.95 1.81 -10.53
C VAL A 208 21.69 2.62 -9.47
N ARG A 209 22.64 3.47 -9.87
CA ARG A 209 23.40 4.30 -8.93
C ARG A 209 22.51 5.36 -8.31
N GLN A 210 21.65 6.01 -9.09
CA GLN A 210 20.67 6.95 -8.57
C GLN A 210 19.68 6.27 -7.62
N CYS A 211 19.14 5.10 -8.00
CA CYS A 211 18.25 4.32 -7.14
C CYS A 211 18.87 4.03 -5.77
N PHE A 212 20.14 3.60 -5.78
CA PHE A 212 20.89 3.26 -4.58
C PHE A 212 21.12 4.47 -3.66
N ARG A 213 21.35 5.65 -4.23
CA ARG A 213 21.51 6.91 -3.47
C ARG A 213 20.21 7.43 -2.88
N MET A 214 19.10 7.21 -3.58
CA MET A 214 17.79 7.66 -3.14
C MET A 214 17.20 6.81 -2.00
N PHE A 215 17.64 5.57 -1.83
CA PHE A 215 17.10 4.67 -0.81
C PHE A 215 17.92 4.63 0.47
N LYS A 216 17.19 4.67 1.60
CA LYS A 216 17.71 4.45 2.95
C LYS A 216 16.72 3.56 3.72
N GLY A 217 17.13 2.33 4.00
CA GLY A 217 16.31 1.32 4.67
C GLY A 217 17.01 -0.03 4.70
N GLU A 218 16.27 -1.10 5.01
CA GLU A 218 16.81 -2.46 5.14
C GLU A 218 16.78 -3.22 3.81
N HIS A 219 15.63 -3.20 3.13
CA HIS A 219 15.43 -3.96 1.89
C HIS A 219 14.84 -3.10 0.79
N ALA A 220 15.44 -3.13 -0.40
CA ALA A 220 14.87 -2.49 -1.59
C ALA A 220 14.82 -3.43 -2.79
N TYR A 221 13.73 -3.33 -3.55
CA TYR A 221 13.56 -3.96 -4.85
C TYR A 221 13.21 -2.88 -5.88
N PHE A 222 14.03 -2.78 -6.92
CA PHE A 222 13.86 -1.83 -8.02
C PHE A 222 13.58 -2.60 -9.31
N GLU A 223 12.44 -2.36 -9.95
CA GLU A 223 12.05 -3.01 -11.20
C GLU A 223 11.99 -2.03 -12.36
N GLY A 224 12.67 -2.37 -13.46
CA GLY A 224 12.73 -1.56 -14.68
C GLY A 224 13.90 -0.57 -14.68
N THR A 225 15.00 -0.89 -13.99
CA THR A 225 16.20 -0.04 -13.93
C THR A 225 17.10 -0.21 -15.16
N CYS A 226 17.65 0.89 -15.66
CA CYS A 226 18.81 0.87 -16.56
C CYS A 226 20.06 0.49 -15.76
N MET A 227 20.88 -0.45 -16.25
CA MET A 227 22.08 -0.91 -15.55
C MET A 227 23.28 -0.95 -16.49
N TRP A 228 24.28 -0.11 -16.28
CA TRP A 228 25.58 -0.30 -16.90
C TRP A 228 26.53 -1.01 -15.93
N SER A 229 27.51 -1.73 -16.45
CA SER A 229 28.50 -2.43 -15.62
C SER A 229 29.28 -1.48 -14.72
N THR A 230 29.58 -0.28 -15.23
CA THR A 230 30.17 0.82 -14.47
C THR A 230 29.30 1.24 -13.27
N ASP A 231 27.98 1.26 -13.41
CA ASP A 231 27.09 1.65 -12.30
C ASP A 231 27.03 0.56 -11.24
N ILE A 232 27.04 -0.71 -11.66
CA ILE A 232 27.07 -1.86 -10.73
C ILE A 232 28.36 -1.85 -9.91
N ILE A 233 29.50 -1.53 -10.55
CA ILE A 233 30.78 -1.35 -9.85
C ILE A 233 30.65 -0.21 -8.84
N HIS A 234 30.14 0.96 -9.24
CA HIS A 234 29.99 2.11 -8.34
C HIS A 234 29.05 1.81 -7.17
N VAL A 235 27.90 1.20 -7.41
CA VAL A 235 26.95 0.81 -6.36
C VAL A 235 27.60 -0.17 -5.38
N SER A 236 28.36 -1.14 -5.90
CA SER A 236 29.09 -2.10 -5.05
C SER A 236 30.13 -1.41 -4.18
N GLU A 237 30.91 -0.48 -4.74
CA GLU A 237 31.88 0.32 -3.99
C GLU A 237 31.23 1.24 -2.95
N GLU A 238 30.14 1.93 -3.31
CA GLU A 238 29.39 2.77 -2.38
C GLU A 238 28.81 1.93 -1.24
N TRP A 239 28.21 0.77 -1.53
CA TRP A 239 27.69 -0.14 -0.51
C TRP A 239 28.79 -0.64 0.44
N MET A 240 29.98 -0.97 -0.09
CA MET A 240 31.12 -1.35 0.76
C MET A 240 31.57 -0.22 1.70
N LYS A 241 31.41 1.04 1.29
CA LYS A 241 31.76 2.22 2.09
C LYS A 241 30.68 2.59 3.11
N ARG A 242 29.40 2.30 2.84
CA ARG A 242 28.30 2.55 3.79
C ARG A 242 28.42 1.62 5.00
N THR A 243 28.74 2.23 6.15
CA THR A 243 28.76 1.55 7.45
C THR A 243 27.55 1.99 8.27
N ASN A 244 26.90 1.05 8.96
CA ASN A 244 25.77 1.29 9.87
C ASN A 244 24.54 1.98 9.24
N ASP A 245 24.26 1.76 7.95
CA ASP A 245 23.10 2.35 7.26
C ASP A 245 21.82 1.50 7.35
N GLY A 246 21.90 0.33 8.00
CA GLY A 246 20.80 -0.63 8.14
C GLY A 246 20.51 -1.45 6.88
N LEU A 247 21.25 -1.22 5.78
CA LEU A 247 20.97 -1.87 4.50
C LEU A 247 21.41 -3.35 4.51
N GLU A 248 20.45 -4.25 4.33
CA GLU A 248 20.65 -5.69 4.28
C GLU A 248 20.67 -6.21 2.84
N SER A 249 19.73 -5.76 1.99
CA SER A 249 19.65 -6.22 0.60
C SER A 249 19.11 -5.17 -0.36
N VAL A 250 19.67 -5.13 -1.56
CA VAL A 250 19.10 -4.41 -2.71
C VAL A 250 19.03 -5.34 -3.90
N ILE A 251 17.86 -5.40 -4.54
CA ILE A 251 17.63 -6.20 -5.74
C ILE A 251 17.26 -5.27 -6.87
N PHE A 252 18.01 -5.36 -7.96
CA PHE A 252 17.70 -4.67 -9.21
C PHE A 252 17.20 -5.69 -10.23
N LYS A 253 15.97 -5.48 -10.71
CA LYS A 253 15.41 -6.22 -11.84
C LYS A 253 15.50 -5.32 -13.08
N PRO A 254 16.43 -5.57 -14.01
CA PRO A 254 16.59 -4.76 -15.20
C PRO A 254 15.38 -4.87 -16.15
N GLU A 255 15.17 -3.85 -16.97
CA GLU A 255 14.12 -3.84 -18.00
C GLU A 255 14.39 -4.85 -19.13
N LYS A 256 15.67 -5.10 -19.45
CA LYS A 256 16.12 -6.09 -20.43
C LYS A 256 16.89 -7.21 -19.73
N ASN A 257 16.78 -8.42 -20.27
CA ASN A 257 17.63 -9.53 -19.84
C ASN A 257 19.10 -9.20 -20.18
N TYR A 258 19.96 -9.15 -19.16
CA TYR A 258 21.41 -9.01 -19.35
C TYR A 258 22.05 -10.39 -19.53
N ASP A 259 23.12 -10.45 -20.32
CA ASP A 259 23.99 -11.63 -20.33
C ASP A 259 24.74 -11.71 -19.00
N VAL A 260 24.34 -12.68 -18.18
CA VAL A 260 24.91 -12.93 -16.85
C VAL A 260 26.40 -13.29 -16.94
N GLU A 261 26.85 -13.91 -18.03
CA GLU A 261 28.25 -14.33 -18.19
C GLU A 261 29.17 -13.17 -18.59
N GLU A 262 28.65 -12.16 -19.29
CA GLU A 262 29.36 -10.90 -19.53
C GLU A 262 29.54 -10.13 -18.21
N LEU A 263 28.44 -9.98 -17.46
CA LEU A 263 28.45 -9.29 -16.17
C LEU A 263 29.38 -9.96 -15.13
N LYS A 264 29.38 -11.29 -15.08
CA LYS A 264 30.28 -12.06 -14.20
C LYS A 264 31.76 -11.79 -14.49
N ARG A 265 32.15 -11.57 -15.74
CA ARG A 265 33.56 -11.28 -16.09
C ARG A 265 34.00 -9.91 -15.56
N GLU A 266 33.13 -8.91 -15.67
CA GLU A 266 33.41 -7.56 -15.19
C GLU A 266 33.40 -7.49 -13.65
N ILE A 267 32.45 -8.17 -12.99
CA ILE A 267 32.36 -8.21 -11.52
C ILE A 267 33.55 -8.94 -10.89
N ARG A 268 34.15 -9.94 -11.55
CA ARG A 268 35.35 -10.65 -11.06
C ARG A 268 36.55 -9.72 -10.80
N VAL A 269 36.56 -8.52 -11.40
CA VAL A 269 37.60 -7.50 -11.18
C VAL A 269 37.42 -6.77 -9.84
N ILE A 270 36.22 -6.80 -9.26
CA ILE A 270 35.90 -6.16 -7.99
C ILE A 270 36.24 -7.11 -6.84
N SER A 271 37.38 -6.91 -6.18
CA SER A 271 37.67 -7.63 -4.95
C SER A 271 36.81 -7.06 -3.81
N CYS A 272 35.65 -7.66 -3.55
CA CYS A 272 34.90 -7.37 -2.32
C CYS A 272 35.80 -7.77 -1.13
N GLY A 273 36.30 -6.79 -0.39
CA GLY A 273 37.10 -7.03 0.81
C GLY A 273 36.38 -7.99 1.76
N ASN A 274 37.14 -8.81 2.49
CA ASN A 274 36.65 -10.00 3.20
C ASN A 274 35.54 -9.75 4.24
N LYS A 275 35.20 -8.50 4.60
CA LYS A 275 34.24 -8.16 5.67
C LYS A 275 32.76 -8.32 5.28
N ARG A 276 32.40 -8.43 4.00
CA ARG A 276 30.99 -8.63 3.55
C ARG A 276 30.81 -9.70 2.45
N LYS A 277 31.85 -10.49 2.14
CA LYS A 277 31.75 -11.56 1.11
C LYS A 277 30.70 -12.61 1.47
N GLU A 278 30.56 -12.93 2.76
CA GLU A 278 29.64 -13.99 3.23
C GLU A 278 28.17 -13.57 3.19
N THR A 279 27.85 -12.28 3.30
CA THR A 279 26.48 -11.77 3.22
C THR A 279 25.99 -11.59 1.78
N ILE A 280 26.86 -11.11 0.87
CA ILE A 280 26.49 -10.79 -0.52
C ILE A 280 26.20 -12.05 -1.37
N TYR A 281 26.85 -13.18 -1.09
CA TYR A 281 26.76 -14.40 -1.91
C TYR A 281 26.00 -15.57 -1.23
N SER A 282 25.22 -15.30 -0.19
CA SER A 282 24.50 -16.35 0.56
C SER A 282 23.29 -16.97 -0.16
N TYR A 283 23.01 -16.59 -1.42
CA TYR A 283 21.99 -17.24 -2.25
C TYR A 283 22.39 -18.68 -2.56
N LYS A 284 21.99 -19.61 -1.68
CA LYS A 284 21.92 -21.02 -2.00
C LYS A 284 20.79 -21.18 -3.01
N SER A 285 21.14 -21.48 -4.25
CA SER A 285 20.21 -21.95 -5.27
C SER A 285 19.37 -23.11 -4.69
N MET A 286 18.06 -22.92 -4.59
CA MET A 286 17.10 -24.02 -4.51
C MET A 286 16.90 -24.62 -5.90
#